data_AF-A0A2D8FSC7-F1
#
_entry.id   AF-A0A2D8FSC7-F1
#
_cell.length_a   1.000
_cell.length_b   1.000
_cell.length_c   1.000
_cell.angle_alpha   90.00
_cell.angle_beta   90.00
_cell.angle_gamma   90.00
#
_symmetry.space_group_name_H-M   'P 1'
#
loop_
_entity.id
_entity.type
_entity.pdbx_description
1 polymer ?
#
loop_
_entity_poly.entity_id
_entity_poly.type
_entity_poly.pdbx_seq_one_letter_code
_entity_poly.pdbx_strand_id
1 'polypeptide(L)'
;MQPDLFGDPAPAAPAYVVPYPIAVNTLRRTLEMLQAAEVWPWDADMKAARMERNVPKMLAVLPPDEAADWRRRIEAEAARLDA
;
A
#
# COMPACT_ATOMS: atom_id res chain seq x y z
N MET A 1 -9.31 -39.65 -33.61
CA MET A 1 -9.71 -39.12 -32.29
C MET A 1 -8.60 -38.20 -31.82
N GLN A 2 -8.77 -36.89 -32.00
CA GLN A 2 -7.80 -35.86 -31.66
C GLN A 2 -8.19 -35.33 -30.27
N PRO A 3 -7.27 -35.24 -29.28
CA PRO A 3 -7.60 -34.75 -27.95
C PRO A 3 -8.03 -33.28 -28.03
N ASP A 4 -9.08 -32.97 -27.27
CA ASP A 4 -9.74 -31.68 -27.25
C ASP A 4 -8.79 -30.57 -26.76
N LEU A 5 -8.62 -29.52 -27.56
CA LEU A 5 -7.67 -28.41 -27.33
C LEU A 5 -8.25 -27.31 -26.44
N PHE A 6 -9.48 -27.47 -25.96
CA PHE A 6 -10.20 -26.52 -25.12
C PHE A 6 -10.27 -26.99 -23.67
N GLY A 7 -9.12 -27.39 -23.11
CA GLY A 7 -9.01 -27.57 -21.67
C GLY A 7 -9.47 -26.30 -20.95
N ASP A 8 -10.27 -26.50 -19.90
CA ASP A 8 -10.82 -25.46 -19.02
C ASP A 8 -9.86 -24.27 -18.83
N PRO A 9 -10.36 -23.02 -18.81
CA PRO A 9 -9.53 -21.89 -18.47
C PRO A 9 -8.88 -22.16 -17.11
N ALA A 10 -7.56 -22.32 -17.12
CA ALA A 10 -6.77 -22.50 -15.92
C ALA A 10 -7.19 -21.42 -14.89
N PRO A 11 -7.40 -21.78 -13.62
CA PRO A 11 -7.86 -20.83 -12.62
C PRO A 11 -6.92 -19.62 -12.63
N ALA A 12 -7.50 -18.42 -12.77
CA ALA A 12 -6.78 -17.16 -12.78
C ALA A 12 -5.78 -17.17 -11.62
N ALA A 13 -4.50 -16.99 -11.93
CA ALA A 13 -3.43 -16.98 -10.93
C ALA A 13 -3.84 -16.10 -9.74
N PRO A 14 -3.56 -16.50 -8.49
CA PRO A 14 -3.99 -15.73 -7.33
C PRO A 14 -3.46 -14.31 -7.47
N ALA A 15 -4.36 -13.32 -7.43
CA ALA A 15 -3.98 -11.92 -7.33
C ALA A 15 -2.97 -11.82 -6.17
N TYR A 16 -1.77 -11.31 -6.44
CA TYR A 16 -0.73 -11.20 -5.43
C TYR A 16 -1.26 -10.36 -4.26
N VAL A 17 -1.65 -11.03 -3.17
CA VAL A 17 -2.10 -10.38 -1.93
C VAL A 17 -0.85 -10.08 -1.13
N VAL A 18 -0.67 -8.80 -0.79
CA VAL A 18 0.43 -8.40 0.09
C VAL A 18 0.17 -9.01 1.47
N PRO A 19 1.11 -9.78 2.04
CA PRO A 19 0.93 -10.34 3.37
C PRO A 19 0.79 -9.24 4.44
N TYR A 20 -0.06 -9.46 5.44
CA TYR A 20 -0.27 -8.52 6.54
C TYR A 20 1.05 -8.00 7.17
N PRO A 21 2.05 -8.86 7.50
CA PRO A 21 3.32 -8.36 8.06
C PRO A 21 4.09 -7.43 7.12
N ILE A 22 3.97 -7.62 5.80
CA ILE A 22 4.61 -6.75 4.80
C ILE A 22 3.87 -5.41 4.74
N ALA A 23 2.54 -5.42 4.79
CA ALA A 23 1.74 -4.20 4.83
C ALA A 23 2.07 -3.34 6.05
N VAL A 24 2.04 -3.92 7.25
CA VAL A 24 2.35 -3.21 8.50
C VAL A 24 3.79 -2.69 8.51
N ASN A 25 4.77 -3.51 8.08
CA ASN A 25 6.16 -3.06 8.02
C ASN A 25 6.37 -1.92 7.04
N THR A 26 5.68 -1.94 5.90
CA THR A 26 5.77 -0.88 4.89
C THR A 26 5.14 0.42 5.40
N LEU A 27 3.97 0.33 6.04
CA LEU A 27 3.31 1.48 6.66
C LEU A 27 4.15 2.09 7.78
N ARG A 28 4.73 1.25 8.65
CA ARG A 28 5.65 1.70 9.70
C ARG A 28 6.85 2.47 9.14
N ARG A 29 7.57 1.89 8.18
CA ARG A 29 8.74 2.55 7.57
C ARG A 29 8.37 3.85 6.86
N THR A 30 7.18 3.88 6.25
CA THR A 30 6.65 5.09 5.62
C THR A 30 6.41 6.16 6.66
N LEU A 31 5.72 5.83 7.75
CA LEU A 31 5.45 6.78 8.82
C LEU A 31 6.74 7.28 9.48
N GLU A 32 7.68 6.41 9.80
CA GLU A 32 8.99 6.77 10.37
C GLU A 32 9.74 7.77 9.47
N MET A 33 9.70 7.55 8.16
CA MET A 33 10.33 8.45 7.19
C MET A 33 9.65 9.82 7.14
N LEU A 34 8.31 9.86 7.15
CA LEU A 34 7.58 11.13 7.18
C LEU A 34 7.84 11.89 8.49
N GLN A 35 7.82 11.20 9.62
CA GLN A 35 8.09 11.79 10.94
C GLN A 35 9.49 12.37 11.07
N ALA A 36 10.49 11.72 10.49
CA ALA A 36 11.87 12.20 10.52
C ALA A 36 12.13 13.36 9.56
N ALA A 37 11.22 13.65 8.63
CA ALA A 37 11.43 14.64 7.58
C ALA A 37 10.91 16.02 7.99
N GLU A 38 11.71 17.07 7.74
CA GLU A 38 11.28 18.46 7.88
C GLU A 38 10.50 18.94 6.64
N VAL A 39 10.83 18.40 5.46
CA VAL A 39 10.17 18.64 4.17
C VAL A 39 9.89 17.31 3.48
N TRP A 40 9.03 17.28 2.47
CA TRP A 40 8.73 16.04 1.74
C TRP A 40 10.00 15.29 1.30
N PRO A 41 10.20 14.03 1.72
CA PRO A 41 11.43 13.29 1.41
C PRO A 41 11.47 12.76 -0.04
N TRP A 42 10.44 13.05 -0.84
CA TRP A 42 10.22 12.53 -2.18
C TRP A 42 9.86 13.65 -3.14
N ASP A 43 10.20 13.47 -4.40
CA ASP A 43 9.65 14.29 -5.49
C ASP A 43 8.13 14.06 -5.65
N ALA A 44 7.49 14.87 -6.50
CA ALA A 44 6.04 14.83 -6.70
C ALA A 44 5.54 13.48 -7.21
N ASP A 45 6.26 12.85 -8.16
CA ASP A 45 5.87 11.57 -8.74
C ASP A 45 5.97 10.45 -7.71
N MET A 46 7.04 10.45 -6.91
CA MET A 46 7.25 9.47 -5.86
C MET A 46 6.30 9.70 -4.68
N LYS A 47 5.96 10.96 -4.34
CA LYS A 47 4.88 11.28 -3.39
C LYS A 47 3.56 10.67 -3.85
N ALA A 48 3.14 10.91 -5.09
CA ALA A 48 1.90 10.34 -5.63
C ALA A 48 1.94 8.79 -5.62
N ALA A 49 3.03 8.19 -6.09
CA ALA A 49 3.18 6.73 -6.08
C ALA A 49 3.12 6.13 -4.67
N ARG A 50 3.65 6.82 -3.66
CA ARG A 50 3.63 6.35 -2.26
C ARG A 50 2.26 6.58 -1.62
N MET A 51 1.76 7.82 -1.66
CA MET A 51 0.59 8.26 -0.89
C MET A 51 -0.72 7.84 -1.54
N GLU A 52 -0.82 7.89 -2.87
CA GLU A 52 -2.09 7.64 -3.58
C GLU A 52 -2.22 6.18 -4.03
N ARG A 53 -1.10 5.46 -4.17
CA ARG A 53 -1.11 4.07 -4.66
C ARG A 53 -0.65 3.06 -3.62
N ASN A 54 0.52 3.24 -3.00
CA ASN A 54 1.08 2.21 -2.13
C ASN A 54 0.43 2.19 -0.75
N VAL A 55 0.28 3.33 -0.08
CA VAL A 55 -0.35 3.40 1.25
C VAL A 55 -1.78 2.84 1.21
N PRO A 56 -2.67 3.23 0.27
CA PRO A 56 -4.02 2.67 0.19
C PRO A 56 -4.05 1.16 -0.01
N LYS A 57 -3.13 0.62 -0.82
CA LYS A 57 -2.99 -0.83 -1.01
C LYS A 57 -2.59 -1.55 0.27
N MET A 58 -1.70 -0.98 1.08
CA MET A 58 -1.32 -1.58 2.36
C MET A 58 -2.49 -1.53 3.34
N LEU A 59 -3.17 -0.37 3.45
CA LEU A 59 -4.31 -0.19 4.33
C LEU A 59 -5.46 -1.15 4.02
N ALA A 60 -5.68 -1.49 2.75
CA ALA A 60 -6.73 -2.42 2.33
C ALA A 60 -6.53 -3.87 2.84
N VAL A 61 -5.33 -4.22 3.29
CA VAL A 61 -5.01 -5.55 3.85
C VAL A 61 -5.27 -5.61 5.36
N LEU A 62 -5.34 -4.47 6.03
CA LEU A 62 -5.47 -4.39 7.48
C LEU A 62 -6.94 -4.49 7.93
N PRO A 63 -7.21 -4.93 9.18
CA PRO A 63 -8.51 -4.77 9.80
C PRO A 63 -8.96 -3.29 9.78
N PRO A 64 -10.26 -2.99 9.62
CA PRO A 64 -10.75 -1.62 9.44
C PRO A 64 -10.30 -0.62 10.53
N ASP A 65 -10.31 -1.03 11.79
CA ASP A 65 -9.92 -0.17 12.91
C ASP A 65 -8.42 0.16 12.88
N GLU A 66 -7.59 -0.83 12.55
CA GLU A 66 -6.14 -0.65 12.41
C GLU A 66 -5.82 0.21 11.19
N ALA A 67 -6.49 -0.03 10.07
CA ALA A 67 -6.35 0.76 8.86
C ALA A 67 -6.74 2.23 9.10
N ALA A 68 -7.80 2.48 9.87
CA ALA A 68 -8.22 3.82 10.25
C ALA A 68 -7.16 4.52 11.12
N ASP A 69 -6.52 3.81 12.05
CA ASP A 69 -5.44 4.37 12.86
C ASP A 69 -4.22 4.75 12.02
N TRP A 70 -3.75 3.83 11.17
CA TRP A 70 -2.64 4.10 10.26
C TRP A 70 -2.93 5.25 9.33
N ARG A 71 -4.15 5.32 8.77
CA ARG A 71 -4.58 6.41 7.91
C ARG A 71 -4.46 7.76 8.63
N ARG A 72 -5.03 7.90 9.83
CA ARG A 72 -4.97 9.13 10.61
C ARG A 72 -3.52 9.58 10.86
N ARG A 73 -2.65 8.64 11.24
CA ARG A 73 -1.23 8.96 11.55
C ARG A 73 -0.47 9.43 10.31
N ILE A 74 -0.67 8.76 9.17
CA ILE A 74 -0.02 9.12 7.91
C ILE A 74 -0.56 10.46 7.38
N GLU A 75 -1.88 10.68 7.43
CA GLU A 75 -2.51 11.93 7.01
C GLU A 75 -2.05 13.12 7.86
N ALA A 76 -1.88 12.93 9.18
CA ALA A 76 -1.37 13.97 10.06
C ALA A 76 0.05 14.41 9.68
N GLU A 77 0.95 13.46 9.41
CA GLU A 77 2.32 13.79 8.96
C GLU A 77 2.32 14.38 7.55
N ALA A 78 1.47 13.91 6.64
CA ALA A 78 1.33 14.50 5.31
C ALA A 78 0.88 15.97 5.39
N ALA A 79 -0.11 16.27 6.21
CA ALA A 79 -0.58 17.64 6.44
C ALA A 79 0.52 18.53 7.06
N ARG A 80 1.34 17.99 7.97
CA ARG A 80 2.49 18.71 8.54
C ARG A 80 3.52 19.06 7.47
N LEU A 81 3.78 18.17 6.52
CA LEU A 81 4.76 18.37 5.44
C LEU A 81 4.24 19.25 4.30
N ASP A 82 2.92 19.42 4.17
CA ASP A 82 2.28 20.31 3.20
C ASP A 82 2.09 21.76 3.69
N ALA A 83 2.29 22.01 5.00
CA ALA A 83 2.17 23.33 5.64
C ALA A 83 3.45 24.18 5.49
#